data_AF-A5DXI5-F1
#
_entry.id   AF-A5DXI5-F1
#
_cell.length_a   1.000
_cell.length_b   1.000
_cell.length_c   1.000
_cell.angle_alpha   90.00
_cell.angle_beta   90.00
_cell.angle_gamma   90.00
#
_symmetry.space_group_name_H-M   'P 1'
#
loop_
_entity.id
_entity.type
_entity.pdbx_description
1 polymer ?
#
loop_
_entity_poly.entity_id
_entity_poly.type
_entity_poly.pdbx_seq_one_letter_code
_entity_poly.pdbx_strand_id
1 'polypeptide(L)'
;MTILHKFFGSSKSSSPSSPSSSIDEQIQAKGFEISTCSETCADCNVTYPKSLKFEESEPLWDSTKPYGLHLNISTGKTDWPHDATGELGTLANAVAEWGSRHSGKTPLGNIKVTCSSLGGDELITDDEYIQQKRGDILILPYFLWVKGIAIDEVDIVFTKILNLLSDKNGEHRATIEEIKAAIPQATITVDENRAYVFLCSHRTRDKRCGVTAPIMKKELDIILREKELYRDYGDQTPGGVKVAFINHIGGHKFAANVIIYLQG
;
A
#
# COMPACT_ATOMS: atom_id res chain seq x y z
N MET A 1 -15.16 -20.59 -29.53
CA MET A 1 -16.10 -19.75 -28.76
C MET A 1 -15.28 -18.98 -27.75
N THR A 2 -15.19 -17.68 -27.96
CA THR A 2 -14.20 -16.77 -27.37
C THR A 2 -14.46 -16.54 -25.87
N ILE A 3 -13.38 -16.52 -25.09
CA ILE A 3 -13.33 -16.46 -23.62
C ILE A 3 -13.82 -15.10 -23.03
N LEU A 4 -14.41 -14.22 -23.85
CA LEU A 4 -15.08 -12.99 -23.39
C LEU A 4 -16.29 -13.25 -22.47
N HIS A 5 -16.82 -14.47 -22.46
CA HIS A 5 -17.96 -14.86 -21.61
C HIS A 5 -17.58 -15.30 -20.18
N LYS A 6 -16.28 -15.35 -19.81
CA LYS A 6 -15.84 -15.88 -18.52
C LYS A 6 -15.53 -14.84 -17.45
N PHE A 7 -15.39 -13.56 -17.80
CA PHE A 7 -15.22 -12.46 -16.85
C PHE A 7 -16.53 -11.75 -16.49
N PHE A 8 -17.57 -11.89 -17.30
CA PHE A 8 -18.88 -11.25 -17.10
C PHE A 8 -19.96 -12.34 -17.06
N GLY A 9 -20.54 -12.59 -15.88
CA GLY A 9 -21.49 -13.70 -15.64
C GLY A 9 -22.66 -13.78 -16.62
N SER A 10 -23.28 -14.96 -16.71
CA SER A 10 -24.43 -15.22 -17.59
C SER A 10 -25.60 -14.28 -17.30
N SER A 11 -26.07 -13.59 -18.35
CA SER A 11 -27.31 -12.83 -18.34
C SER A 11 -28.51 -13.76 -18.11
N LYS A 12 -29.12 -13.67 -16.92
CA LYS A 12 -30.54 -14.01 -16.75
C LYS A 12 -31.33 -12.72 -16.76
N SER A 13 -32.30 -12.68 -17.65
CA SER A 13 -33.21 -11.57 -17.93
C SER A 13 -34.02 -11.15 -16.70
N SER A 14 -33.96 -9.86 -16.34
CA SER A 14 -35.06 -9.14 -15.69
C SER A 14 -34.87 -7.61 -15.76
N SER A 15 -35.73 -6.97 -16.57
CA SER A 15 -36.22 -5.56 -16.52
C SER A 15 -35.22 -4.37 -16.55
N PRO A 16 -35.61 -3.21 -17.13
CA PRO A 16 -34.69 -2.14 -17.49
C PRO A 16 -34.41 -1.22 -16.31
N SER A 17 -33.19 -1.27 -15.78
CA SER A 17 -32.63 -0.25 -14.91
C SER A 17 -31.37 0.30 -15.58
N SER A 18 -31.39 1.59 -15.91
CA SER A 18 -30.26 2.54 -16.12
C SER A 18 -28.91 1.99 -16.64
N PRO A 19 -28.28 2.60 -17.67
CA PRO A 19 -27.04 2.07 -18.24
C PRO A 19 -25.93 2.08 -17.18
N SER A 20 -25.61 0.92 -16.63
CA SER A 20 -24.44 0.75 -15.78
C SER A 20 -23.22 0.91 -16.67
N SER A 21 -22.38 1.91 -16.40
CA SER A 21 -21.12 2.10 -17.12
C SER A 21 -20.25 0.84 -17.02
N SER A 22 -19.55 0.52 -18.11
CA SER A 22 -18.63 -0.63 -18.12
C SER A 22 -17.53 -0.45 -17.07
N ILE A 23 -16.90 -1.54 -16.62
CA ILE A 23 -15.78 -1.45 -15.67
C ILE A 23 -14.67 -0.55 -16.24
N ASP A 24 -14.40 -0.67 -17.55
CA ASP A 24 -13.40 0.16 -18.24
C ASP A 24 -13.76 1.65 -18.19
N GLU A 25 -15.03 2.01 -18.42
CA GLU A 25 -15.51 3.39 -18.28
C GLU A 25 -15.35 3.91 -16.84
N GLN A 26 -15.57 3.06 -15.83
CA GLN A 26 -15.38 3.43 -14.43
C GLN A 26 -13.89 3.63 -14.08
N ILE A 27 -13.00 2.80 -14.62
CA ILE A 27 -11.54 2.93 -14.46
C ILE A 27 -11.04 4.22 -15.13
N GLN A 28 -11.48 4.48 -16.36
CA GLN A 28 -11.14 5.70 -17.11
C GLN A 28 -11.68 6.96 -16.43
N ALA A 29 -12.89 6.92 -15.88
CA ALA A 29 -13.45 8.03 -15.11
C ALA A 29 -12.64 8.36 -13.84
N LYS A 30 -11.85 7.41 -13.33
CA LYS A 30 -10.90 7.63 -12.22
C LYS A 30 -9.51 8.09 -12.70
N GLY A 31 -9.32 8.32 -14.00
CA GLY A 31 -8.08 8.81 -14.60
C GLY A 31 -7.05 7.73 -14.91
N PHE A 32 -7.43 6.45 -14.90
CA PHE A 32 -6.51 5.35 -15.22
C PHE A 32 -6.65 4.91 -16.68
N GLU A 33 -5.51 4.58 -17.29
CA GLU A 33 -5.47 3.96 -18.62
C GLU A 33 -5.77 2.46 -18.53
N ILE A 34 -6.55 1.95 -19.49
CA ILE A 34 -6.81 0.51 -19.60
C ILE A 34 -5.60 -0.16 -20.24
N SER A 35 -5.00 -1.11 -19.52
CA SER A 35 -3.88 -1.87 -20.06
C SER A 35 -4.32 -2.73 -21.25
N THR A 36 -3.49 -2.77 -22.28
CA THR A 36 -3.67 -3.63 -23.47
C THR A 36 -2.79 -4.89 -23.41
N CYS A 37 -2.06 -5.11 -22.32
CA CYS A 37 -1.17 -6.27 -22.20
C CYS A 37 -1.97 -7.58 -22.10
N SER A 38 -1.47 -8.64 -22.73
CA SER A 38 -2.02 -9.99 -22.60
C SER A 38 -1.94 -10.45 -21.15
N GLU A 39 -3.04 -11.01 -20.62
CA GLU A 39 -3.07 -11.70 -19.32
C GLU A 39 -2.17 -12.94 -19.31
N THR A 40 -1.91 -13.50 -20.49
CA THR A 40 -0.97 -14.61 -20.67
C THR A 40 0.38 -14.07 -21.08
N CYS A 41 1.36 -14.28 -20.21
CA CYS A 41 2.75 -13.95 -20.44
C CYS A 41 3.43 -15.16 -21.08
N ALA A 42 3.72 -15.09 -22.39
CA ALA A 42 4.37 -16.18 -23.13
C ALA A 42 5.78 -16.50 -22.59
N ASP A 43 6.44 -15.52 -21.99
CA ASP A 43 7.83 -15.59 -21.52
C ASP A 43 7.97 -15.76 -20.00
N CYS A 44 6.86 -15.95 -19.27
CA CYS A 44 6.90 -16.11 -17.83
C CYS A 44 7.34 -17.53 -17.45
N ASN A 45 8.61 -17.67 -17.14
CA ASN A 45 9.23 -18.94 -16.76
C ASN A 45 8.95 -19.37 -15.31
N VAL A 46 8.32 -18.49 -14.54
CA VAL A 46 8.06 -18.68 -13.12
C VAL A 46 6.62 -19.07 -12.87
N THR A 47 6.43 -20.16 -12.14
CA THR A 47 5.09 -20.71 -11.83
C THR A 47 4.89 -20.83 -10.33
N TYR A 48 3.64 -20.65 -9.90
CA TYR A 48 3.27 -20.89 -8.50
C TYR A 48 3.21 -22.38 -8.18
N PRO A 49 3.46 -22.78 -6.91
CA PRO A 49 3.26 -24.16 -6.49
C PRO A 49 1.81 -24.62 -6.73
N LYS A 50 1.64 -25.80 -7.34
CA LYS A 50 0.33 -26.40 -7.64
C LYS A 50 -0.59 -26.61 -6.43
N SER A 51 -0.02 -26.59 -5.22
CA SER A 51 -0.79 -26.69 -3.97
C SER A 51 -1.57 -25.43 -3.63
N LEU A 52 -1.24 -24.28 -4.22
CA LEU A 52 -1.96 -23.02 -3.99
C LEU A 52 -3.29 -23.05 -4.73
N LYS A 53 -4.33 -22.54 -4.07
CA LYS A 53 -5.67 -22.39 -4.62
C LYS A 53 -6.07 -20.92 -4.58
N PHE A 54 -6.56 -20.43 -5.71
CA PHE A 54 -6.95 -19.04 -5.89
C PHE A 54 -8.46 -18.96 -6.11
N GLU A 55 -9.07 -17.88 -5.62
CA GLU A 55 -10.43 -17.53 -5.97
C GLU A 55 -10.39 -16.72 -7.27
N GLU A 56 -11.09 -17.19 -8.30
CA GLU A 56 -11.07 -16.62 -9.65
C GLU A 56 -12.48 -16.28 -10.17
N SER A 57 -13.52 -16.65 -9.43
CA SER A 57 -14.92 -16.52 -9.90
C SER A 57 -15.54 -15.16 -9.58
N GLU A 58 -14.94 -14.41 -8.67
CA GLU A 58 -15.53 -13.21 -8.07
C GLU A 58 -14.80 -11.95 -8.50
N PRO A 59 -15.53 -10.85 -8.79
CA PRO A 59 -14.93 -9.64 -9.30
C PRO A 59 -14.02 -8.98 -8.26
N LEU A 60 -12.81 -8.62 -8.67
CA LEU A 60 -11.89 -7.86 -7.83
C LEU A 60 -12.26 -6.37 -7.76
N TRP A 61 -12.84 -5.83 -8.84
CA TRP A 61 -13.24 -4.42 -8.93
C TRP A 61 -14.20 -4.04 -7.80
N ASP A 62 -13.90 -2.94 -7.12
CA ASP A 62 -14.67 -2.39 -5.98
C ASP A 62 -14.90 -3.37 -4.81
N SER A 63 -14.07 -4.41 -4.69
CA SER A 63 -14.16 -5.40 -3.60
C SER A 63 -13.59 -4.91 -2.25
N THR A 64 -12.90 -3.77 -2.24
CA THR A 64 -12.25 -3.19 -1.06
C THR A 64 -12.71 -1.75 -0.86
N LYS A 65 -13.03 -1.39 0.40
CA LYS A 65 -13.43 -0.02 0.75
C LYS A 65 -12.29 0.97 0.44
N PRO A 66 -12.57 2.10 -0.22
CA PRO A 66 -11.57 3.12 -0.46
C PRO A 66 -11.10 3.77 0.85
N TYR A 67 -9.84 4.16 0.86
CA TYR A 67 -9.20 4.94 1.92
C TYR A 67 -8.34 6.01 1.26
N GLY A 68 -8.42 7.25 1.76
CA GLY A 68 -7.67 8.37 1.17
C GLY A 68 -6.33 8.61 1.83
N LEU A 69 -6.05 7.98 2.98
CA LEU A 69 -4.76 8.02 3.64
C LEU A 69 -4.27 6.62 3.99
N HIS A 70 -2.99 6.37 3.76
CA HIS A 70 -2.32 5.14 4.13
C HIS A 70 -1.02 5.46 4.87
N LEU A 71 -0.96 5.05 6.13
CA LEU A 71 0.22 5.13 6.98
C LEU A 71 0.93 3.78 6.95
N ASN A 72 2.07 3.74 6.27
CA ASN A 72 2.88 2.53 6.12
C ASN A 72 4.10 2.62 7.04
N ILE A 73 4.12 1.79 8.09
CA ILE A 73 5.20 1.76 9.08
C ILE A 73 6.34 0.88 8.57
N SER A 74 7.55 1.42 8.51
CA SER A 74 8.76 0.69 8.14
C SER A 74 9.19 -0.23 9.28
N THR A 75 9.16 -1.54 9.04
CA THR A 75 9.54 -2.55 10.05
C THR A 75 10.72 -3.41 9.62
N GLY A 76 11.13 -3.36 8.36
CA GLY A 76 12.15 -4.25 7.78
C GLY A 76 11.77 -5.73 7.74
N LYS A 77 10.58 -6.10 8.24
CA LYS A 77 10.09 -7.47 8.32
C LYS A 77 9.41 -7.90 7.02
N THR A 78 9.45 -9.19 6.74
CA THR A 78 8.76 -9.82 5.60
C THR A 78 7.58 -10.69 6.02
N ASP A 79 7.38 -10.87 7.31
CA ASP A 79 6.19 -11.47 7.93
C ASP A 79 5.96 -10.82 9.30
N TRP A 80 4.75 -10.95 9.82
CA TRP A 80 4.34 -10.32 11.09
C TRP A 80 3.53 -11.30 11.93
N PRO A 81 3.33 -11.00 13.23
CA PRO A 81 2.29 -11.66 14.01
C PRO A 81 0.93 -11.51 13.32
N HIS A 82 0.01 -12.41 13.62
CA HIS A 82 -1.30 -12.50 12.96
C HIS A 82 -2.03 -11.16 12.82
N ASP A 83 -1.92 -10.30 13.84
CA ASP A 83 -2.17 -8.86 13.74
C ASP A 83 -0.83 -8.11 13.84
N ALA A 84 -0.42 -7.48 12.74
CA ALA A 84 0.86 -6.77 12.68
C ALA A 84 0.89 -5.49 13.53
N THR A 85 -0.28 -4.99 13.93
CA THR A 85 -0.44 -3.76 14.74
C THR A 85 -1.00 -4.05 16.14
N GLY A 86 -1.13 -5.33 16.51
CA GLY A 86 -1.78 -5.76 17.74
C GLY A 86 -0.87 -5.79 18.98
N GLU A 87 0.45 -5.63 18.81
CA GLU A 87 1.41 -5.67 19.91
C GLU A 87 1.42 -4.35 20.68
N LEU A 88 0.86 -4.37 21.90
CA LEU A 88 0.79 -3.20 22.77
C LEU A 88 2.18 -2.62 23.08
N GLY A 89 2.25 -1.29 23.15
CA GLY A 89 3.50 -0.60 23.45
C GLY A 89 4.49 -0.53 22.28
N THR A 90 4.05 -0.87 21.07
CA THR A 90 4.80 -0.64 19.82
C THR A 90 4.28 0.60 19.09
N LEU A 91 5.13 1.21 18.26
CA LEU A 91 4.77 2.31 17.37
C LEU A 91 3.64 1.90 16.41
N ALA A 92 3.70 0.68 15.88
CA ALA A 92 2.70 0.18 14.95
C ALA A 92 1.30 0.14 15.59
N ASN A 93 1.22 -0.28 16.86
CA ASN A 93 -0.01 -0.26 17.63
C ASN A 93 -0.49 1.17 17.90
N ALA A 94 0.39 2.07 18.36
CA ALA A 94 0.04 3.47 18.63
C ALA A 94 -0.52 4.20 17.39
N VAL A 95 0.12 4.00 16.22
CA VAL A 95 -0.33 4.57 14.95
C VAL A 95 -1.66 3.96 14.49
N ALA A 96 -1.85 2.65 14.68
CA ALA A 96 -3.11 1.99 14.35
C ALA A 96 -4.28 2.48 15.22
N GLU A 97 -4.06 2.66 16.53
CA GLU A 97 -5.05 3.24 17.43
C GLU A 97 -5.39 4.68 17.05
N TRP A 98 -4.37 5.51 16.76
CA TRP A 98 -4.57 6.86 16.26
C TRP A 98 -5.37 6.87 14.95
N GLY A 99 -4.98 6.04 13.98
CA GLY A 99 -5.65 5.94 12.68
C GLY A 99 -7.11 5.52 12.82
N SER A 100 -7.40 4.55 13.68
CA SER A 100 -8.77 4.09 13.97
C SER A 100 -9.63 5.20 14.59
N ARG A 101 -9.06 6.01 15.50
CA ARG A 101 -9.77 7.16 16.11
C ARG A 101 -10.13 8.24 15.10
N HIS A 102 -9.37 8.41 14.02
CA HIS A 102 -9.55 9.49 13.03
C HIS A 102 -10.15 9.03 11.69
N SER A 103 -10.15 7.74 11.40
CA SER A 103 -10.65 7.18 10.14
C SER A 103 -12.11 7.59 9.89
N GLY A 104 -12.39 8.14 8.70
CA GLY A 104 -13.72 8.58 8.29
C GLY A 104 -14.20 9.87 8.95
N LYS A 105 -13.39 10.51 9.80
CA LYS A 105 -13.71 11.79 10.47
C LYS A 105 -13.02 12.98 9.81
N THR A 106 -12.40 12.77 8.66
CA THR A 106 -11.56 13.76 7.98
C THR A 106 -11.97 13.83 6.51
N PRO A 107 -11.72 14.96 5.83
CA PRO A 107 -11.93 15.09 4.38
C PRO A 107 -11.13 14.06 3.56
N LEU A 108 -10.05 13.48 4.11
CA LEU A 108 -9.27 12.42 3.49
C LEU A 108 -9.92 11.03 3.59
N GLY A 109 -11.10 10.91 4.20
CA GLY A 109 -11.83 9.65 4.31
C GLY A 109 -11.20 8.66 5.29
N ASN A 110 -11.19 7.38 4.92
CA ASN A 110 -10.66 6.32 5.78
C ASN A 110 -9.13 6.34 5.84
N ILE A 111 -8.59 5.94 6.99
CA ILE A 111 -7.15 5.82 7.22
C ILE A 111 -6.80 4.34 7.29
N LYS A 112 -5.92 3.89 6.40
CA LYS A 112 -5.32 2.56 6.43
C LYS A 112 -3.99 2.62 7.17
N VAL A 113 -3.74 1.68 8.07
CA VAL A 113 -2.44 1.52 8.75
C VAL A 113 -1.91 0.12 8.46
N THR A 114 -0.63 0.04 8.09
CA THR A 114 0.04 -1.22 7.72
C THR A 114 1.51 -1.19 8.14
N CYS A 115 2.14 -2.36 8.14
CA CYS A 115 3.58 -2.51 8.30
C CYS A 115 4.19 -3.04 7.01
N SER A 116 5.39 -2.60 6.66
CA SER A 116 6.10 -3.07 5.47
C SER A 116 7.53 -3.51 5.74
N SER A 117 8.13 -4.14 4.72
CA SER A 117 9.56 -4.46 4.68
C SER A 117 10.42 -3.27 4.30
N LEU A 118 9.86 -2.06 4.17
CA LEU A 118 10.68 -0.85 4.10
C LEU A 118 11.47 -0.71 5.40
N GLY A 119 12.63 -0.07 5.32
CA GLY A 119 13.51 0.06 6.47
C GLY A 119 14.61 1.10 6.27
N GLY A 120 15.43 1.22 7.30
CA GLY A 120 16.65 2.02 7.36
C GLY A 120 17.64 1.38 8.32
N ASP A 121 18.86 1.90 8.37
CA ASP A 121 19.94 1.34 9.19
C ASP A 121 19.63 1.45 10.68
N GLU A 122 18.74 2.35 11.07
CA GLU A 122 18.23 2.54 12.43
C GLU A 122 17.56 1.26 12.96
N LEU A 123 16.90 0.47 12.10
CA LEU A 123 16.26 -0.79 12.50
C LEU A 123 17.25 -1.86 12.99
N ILE A 124 18.55 -1.66 12.78
CA ILE A 124 19.61 -2.58 13.24
C ILE A 124 20.64 -1.89 14.15
N THR A 125 20.64 -0.56 14.22
CA THR A 125 21.64 0.22 14.98
C THR A 125 21.08 0.97 16.18
N ASP A 126 19.77 1.25 16.21
CA ASP A 126 19.12 2.02 17.28
C ASP A 126 18.21 1.13 18.13
N ASP A 127 18.44 1.13 19.44
CA ASP A 127 17.70 0.28 20.39
C ASP A 127 16.20 0.59 20.45
N GLU A 128 15.78 1.86 20.27
CA GLU A 128 14.37 2.23 20.26
C GLU A 128 13.68 1.74 18.99
N TYR A 129 14.36 1.78 17.84
CA TYR A 129 13.87 1.20 16.60
C TYR A 129 13.78 -0.34 16.68
N ILE A 130 14.80 -1.00 17.20
CA ILE A 130 14.82 -2.46 17.41
C ILE A 130 13.67 -2.89 18.33
N GLN A 131 13.41 -2.11 19.39
CA GLN A 131 12.29 -2.33 20.32
C GLN A 131 10.94 -1.85 19.77
N GLN A 132 10.88 -1.33 18.54
CA GLN A 132 9.67 -0.83 17.90
C GLN A 132 8.99 0.33 18.67
N LYS A 133 9.77 1.10 19.43
CA LYS A 133 9.31 2.29 20.16
C LYS A 133 9.47 3.59 19.38
N ARG A 134 10.38 3.56 18.40
CA ARG A 134 10.63 4.63 17.43
C ARG A 134 10.61 4.04 16.02
N GLY A 135 10.30 4.85 15.01
CA GLY A 135 10.23 4.35 13.65
C GLY A 135 9.89 5.39 12.59
N ASP A 136 9.94 4.93 11.35
CA ASP A 136 9.68 5.73 10.15
C ASP A 136 8.36 5.32 9.52
N ILE A 137 7.60 6.31 9.07
CA ILE A 137 6.26 6.11 8.52
C ILE A 137 6.16 6.84 7.18
N LEU A 138 5.81 6.09 6.13
CA LEU A 138 5.51 6.63 4.81
C LEU A 138 4.02 6.92 4.71
N ILE A 139 3.70 8.16 4.34
CA ILE A 139 2.33 8.64 4.14
C ILE A 139 2.00 8.63 2.66
N LEU A 140 1.02 7.81 2.29
CA LEU A 140 0.53 7.66 0.93
C LEU A 140 -0.93 8.14 0.85
N PRO A 141 -1.37 8.74 -0.28
CA PRO A 141 -0.67 8.85 -1.56
C PRO A 141 0.24 10.09 -1.68
N TYR A 142 0.61 10.74 -0.57
CA TYR A 142 1.39 11.98 -0.58
C TYR A 142 2.91 11.82 -0.76
N PHE A 143 3.42 10.58 -0.77
CA PHE A 143 4.86 10.30 -0.90
C PHE A 143 5.69 11.09 0.13
N LEU A 144 5.23 11.10 1.39
CA LEU A 144 5.84 11.87 2.47
C LEU A 144 6.36 10.94 3.56
N TRP A 145 7.66 10.98 3.83
CA TRP A 145 8.26 10.29 4.96
C TRP A 145 8.21 11.15 6.21
N VAL A 146 7.83 10.51 7.32
CA VAL A 146 7.95 11.02 8.67
C VAL A 146 8.87 10.08 9.43
N LYS A 147 10.10 10.51 9.71
CA LYS A 147 11.15 9.67 10.28
C LYS A 147 11.41 9.99 11.75
N GLY A 148 11.79 8.97 12.50
CA GLY A 148 12.21 9.10 13.89
C GLY A 148 11.09 9.33 14.88
N ILE A 149 9.86 8.90 14.61
CA ILE A 149 8.70 9.15 15.49
C ILE A 149 8.68 8.18 16.66
N ALA A 150 8.65 8.71 17.89
CA ALA A 150 8.39 7.93 19.09
C ALA A 150 6.88 7.73 19.33
N ILE A 151 6.53 6.69 20.10
CA ILE A 151 5.13 6.34 20.43
C ILE A 151 4.33 7.51 21.01
N ASP A 152 4.92 8.27 21.94
CA ASP A 152 4.27 9.39 22.63
C ASP A 152 4.09 10.63 21.75
N GLU A 153 4.78 10.68 20.61
CA GLU A 153 4.69 11.76 19.63
C GLU A 153 3.61 11.52 18.56
N VAL A 154 3.12 10.28 18.43
CA VAL A 154 2.18 9.88 17.35
C VAL A 154 0.95 10.79 17.30
N ASP A 155 0.29 11.03 18.43
CA ASP A 155 -0.96 11.79 18.45
C ASP A 155 -0.76 13.24 18.02
N ILE A 156 0.27 13.91 18.55
CA ILE A 156 0.56 15.31 18.24
C ILE A 156 1.07 15.48 16.79
N VAL A 157 1.92 14.58 16.31
CA VAL A 157 2.50 14.66 14.96
C VAL A 157 1.43 14.39 13.90
N PHE A 158 0.75 13.25 13.97
CA PHE A 158 -0.17 12.85 12.90
C PHE A 158 -1.45 13.69 12.88
N THR A 159 -1.91 14.21 14.03
CA THR A 159 -3.02 15.18 14.06
C THR A 159 -2.64 16.49 13.37
N LYS A 160 -1.40 16.98 13.57
CA LYS A 160 -0.90 18.16 12.84
C LYS A 160 -0.79 17.88 11.34
N ILE A 161 -0.16 16.78 10.95
CA ILE A 161 -0.02 16.39 9.53
C ILE A 161 -1.39 16.34 8.86
N LEU A 162 -2.35 15.65 9.47
CA LEU A 162 -3.70 15.50 8.92
C LEU A 162 -4.37 16.85 8.64
N ASN A 163 -4.24 17.82 9.55
CA ASN A 163 -4.79 19.17 9.40
C ASN A 163 -4.07 20.04 8.36
N LEU A 164 -2.82 19.69 8.03
CA LEU A 164 -1.98 20.37 7.05
C LEU A 164 -2.09 19.74 5.65
N LEU A 165 -2.37 18.44 5.57
CA LEU A 165 -2.53 17.74 4.30
C LEU A 165 -3.83 18.09 3.58
N SER A 166 -4.87 18.52 4.30
CA SER A 166 -6.19 18.76 3.71
C SER A 166 -7.00 19.84 4.43
N ASP A 167 -7.71 20.67 3.67
CA ASP A 167 -8.75 21.56 4.17
C ASP A 167 -10.13 20.86 4.26
N LYS A 168 -11.17 21.59 4.67
CA LYS A 168 -12.54 21.03 4.80
C LYS A 168 -13.13 20.49 3.49
N ASN A 169 -12.57 20.88 2.35
CA ASN A 169 -13.02 20.47 1.02
C ASN A 169 -12.19 19.29 0.46
N GLY A 170 -11.16 18.82 1.18
CA GLY A 170 -10.29 17.76 0.68
C GLY A 170 -9.04 18.27 -0.04
N GLU A 171 -8.86 19.59 -0.18
CA GLU A 171 -7.77 20.17 -0.97
C GLU A 171 -6.47 20.31 -0.17
N HIS A 172 -5.34 20.08 -0.84
CA HIS A 172 -4.02 20.14 -0.21
C HIS A 172 -3.71 21.55 0.29
N ARG A 173 -3.35 21.67 1.57
CA ARG A 173 -3.35 22.96 2.27
C ARG A 173 -1.96 23.54 2.51
N ALA A 174 -0.94 22.71 2.73
CA ALA A 174 0.34 23.18 3.25
C ALA A 174 1.52 22.71 2.40
N THR A 175 2.50 23.59 2.18
CA THR A 175 3.75 23.18 1.52
C THR A 175 4.59 22.27 2.43
N ILE A 176 5.56 21.58 1.84
CA ILE A 176 6.48 20.71 2.59
C ILE A 176 7.25 21.50 3.65
N GLU A 177 7.62 22.74 3.35
CA GLU A 177 8.32 23.64 4.26
C GLU A 177 7.44 24.01 5.46
N GLU A 178 6.15 24.23 5.25
CA GLU A 178 5.19 24.49 6.33
C GLU A 178 4.99 23.25 7.22
N ILE A 179 4.92 22.06 6.62
CA ILE A 179 4.83 20.80 7.38
C ILE A 179 6.09 20.59 8.22
N LYS A 180 7.29 20.78 7.63
CA LYS A 180 8.57 20.73 8.35
C LYS A 180 8.60 21.72 9.51
N ALA A 181 8.20 22.97 9.28
CA ALA A 181 8.19 24.01 10.31
C ALA A 181 7.21 23.70 11.46
N ALA A 182 6.07 23.07 11.16
CA ALA A 182 5.05 22.73 12.15
C ALA A 182 5.40 21.51 13.02
N ILE A 183 6.35 20.68 12.57
CA ILE A 183 6.72 19.40 13.17
C ILE A 183 8.24 19.29 13.32
N PRO A 184 8.88 20.19 14.09
CA PRO A 184 10.34 20.20 14.25
C PRO A 184 10.90 18.97 14.96
N GLN A 185 10.06 18.19 15.65
CA GLN A 185 10.47 16.97 16.34
C GLN A 185 10.66 15.76 15.40
N ALA A 186 10.19 15.84 14.15
CA ALA A 186 10.27 14.76 13.18
C ALA A 186 11.09 15.18 11.96
N THR A 187 11.79 14.23 11.36
CA THR A 187 12.41 14.47 10.06
C THR A 187 11.39 14.20 8.96
N ILE A 188 10.95 15.27 8.28
CA ILE A 188 9.99 15.20 7.18
C ILE A 188 10.73 15.28 5.85
N THR A 189 10.57 14.28 4.98
CA THR A 189 11.19 14.25 3.65
C THR A 189 10.20 13.84 2.57
N VAL A 190 10.25 14.49 1.42
CA VAL A 190 9.52 14.05 0.23
C VAL A 190 10.22 12.83 -0.34
N ASP A 191 9.43 11.85 -0.74
CA ASP A 191 9.90 10.69 -1.46
C ASP A 191 9.83 10.94 -2.96
N GLU A 192 10.95 10.73 -3.65
CA GLU A 192 11.08 11.00 -5.08
C GLU A 192 10.83 9.75 -5.94
N ASN A 193 10.39 8.62 -5.37
CA ASN A 193 10.08 7.44 -6.16
C ASN A 193 8.83 7.68 -7.00
N ARG A 194 8.90 7.32 -8.29
CA ARG A 194 7.77 7.40 -9.21
C ARG A 194 6.61 6.49 -8.78
N ALA A 195 6.92 5.36 -8.13
CA ALA A 195 5.90 4.45 -7.65
C ALA A 195 6.35 3.59 -6.46
N TYR A 196 5.37 3.14 -5.69
CA TYR A 196 5.50 2.05 -4.72
C TYR A 196 4.64 0.88 -5.13
N VAL A 197 5.20 -0.33 -5.09
CA VAL A 197 4.47 -1.59 -5.26
C VAL A 197 4.59 -2.39 -3.97
N PHE A 198 3.48 -2.55 -3.28
CA PHE A 198 3.40 -3.32 -2.04
C PHE A 198 2.77 -4.69 -2.29
N LEU A 199 3.49 -5.75 -1.94
CA LEU A 199 3.06 -7.13 -2.10
C LEU A 199 2.73 -7.72 -0.73
N CYS A 200 1.48 -8.16 -0.52
CA CYS A 200 1.13 -8.79 0.74
C CYS A 200 1.90 -10.10 0.92
N SER A 201 2.79 -10.16 1.92
CA SER A 201 3.63 -11.35 2.22
C SER A 201 3.26 -12.01 3.54
N HIS A 202 2.20 -11.54 4.21
CA HIS A 202 1.81 -11.92 5.57
C HIS A 202 1.41 -13.39 5.69
N ARG A 203 2.40 -14.28 5.76
CA ARG A 203 2.28 -15.73 5.75
C ARG A 203 1.53 -16.24 6.97
N THR A 204 1.74 -15.61 8.11
CA THR A 204 1.06 -15.93 9.38
C THR A 204 -0.45 -15.65 9.32
N ARG A 205 -0.90 -14.79 8.40
CA ARG A 205 -2.32 -14.47 8.16
C ARG A 205 -2.90 -15.21 6.96
N ASP A 206 -2.19 -15.24 5.83
CA ASP A 206 -2.55 -16.00 4.63
C ASP A 206 -1.29 -16.63 4.00
N LYS A 207 -1.19 -17.96 4.09
CA LYS A 207 -0.08 -18.72 3.54
C LYS A 207 0.09 -18.52 2.04
N ARG A 208 -0.99 -18.28 1.29
CA ARG A 208 -0.92 -18.07 -0.17
C ARG A 208 -0.11 -16.82 -0.47
N CYS A 209 -0.45 -15.70 0.18
CA CYS A 209 0.28 -14.44 0.10
C CYS A 209 1.77 -14.60 0.46
N GLY A 210 2.07 -15.31 1.55
CA GLY A 210 3.45 -15.59 1.96
C GLY A 210 4.27 -16.42 0.98
N VAL A 211 3.62 -17.22 0.12
CA VAL A 211 4.30 -18.00 -0.93
C VAL A 211 4.38 -17.21 -2.24
N THR A 212 3.33 -16.50 -2.63
CA THR A 212 3.27 -15.80 -3.91
C THR A 212 4.09 -14.51 -3.94
N ALA A 213 4.12 -13.73 -2.85
CA ALA A 213 4.75 -12.41 -2.85
C ALA A 213 6.25 -12.44 -3.19
N PRO A 214 7.09 -13.34 -2.62
CA PRO A 214 8.50 -13.41 -3.00
C PRO A 214 8.73 -13.77 -4.47
N ILE A 215 7.86 -14.64 -5.02
CA ILE A 215 7.91 -15.06 -6.43
C ILE A 215 7.60 -13.86 -7.34
N MET A 216 6.52 -13.11 -7.04
CA MET A 216 6.16 -11.90 -7.77
C MET A 216 7.22 -10.81 -7.66
N LYS A 217 7.75 -10.59 -6.45
CA LYS A 217 8.78 -9.59 -6.20
C LYS A 217 10.00 -9.85 -7.07
N LYS A 218 10.45 -11.11 -7.16
CA LYS A 218 11.61 -11.47 -7.98
C LYS A 218 11.41 -11.07 -9.45
N GLU A 219 10.26 -11.39 -10.04
CA GLU A 219 9.98 -11.06 -11.44
C GLU A 219 9.85 -9.54 -11.66
N LEU A 220 9.17 -8.83 -10.75
CA LEU A 220 9.10 -7.37 -10.78
C LEU A 220 10.49 -6.73 -10.68
N ASP A 221 11.32 -7.21 -9.75
CA ASP A 221 12.69 -6.72 -9.59
C ASP A 221 13.52 -6.92 -10.87
N ILE A 222 13.39 -8.08 -11.55
CA ILE A 222 14.09 -8.34 -12.83
C ILE A 222 13.65 -7.35 -13.90
N ILE A 223 12.33 -7.25 -14.14
CA ILE A 223 11.79 -6.38 -15.20
C ILE A 223 12.09 -4.90 -14.93
N LEU A 224 12.01 -4.47 -13.67
CA LEU A 224 12.31 -3.09 -13.29
C LEU A 224 13.79 -2.76 -13.45
N ARG A 225 14.70 -3.73 -13.23
CA ARG A 225 16.14 -3.55 -13.48
C ARG A 225 16.43 -3.40 -14.96
N GLU A 226 15.83 -4.24 -15.81
CA GLU A 226 15.95 -4.12 -17.28
C GLU A 226 15.45 -2.77 -17.81
N LYS A 227 14.47 -2.17 -17.11
CA LYS A 227 13.92 -0.85 -17.44
C LYS A 227 14.63 0.31 -16.74
N GLU A 228 15.68 0.06 -15.96
CA GLU A 228 16.40 1.08 -15.15
C GLU A 228 15.49 1.82 -14.14
N LEU A 229 14.35 1.22 -13.80
CA LEU A 229 13.35 1.75 -12.87
C LEU A 229 13.45 1.14 -11.49
N TYR A 230 14.22 0.06 -11.32
CA TYR A 230 14.36 -0.58 -10.02
C TYR A 230 15.04 0.33 -9.00
N ARG A 231 14.54 0.34 -7.77
CA ARG A 231 15.14 1.00 -6.61
C ARG A 231 15.21 0.01 -5.46
N ASP A 232 16.42 -0.36 -5.04
CA ASP A 232 16.61 -1.22 -3.87
C ASP A 232 16.68 -0.42 -2.56
N TYR A 233 17.02 -1.15 -1.51
CA TYR A 233 17.40 -0.61 -0.22
C TYR A 233 18.76 0.08 -0.34
N GLY A 234 18.79 1.39 -0.11
CA GLY A 234 20.00 2.21 -0.23
C GLY A 234 20.05 3.05 -1.49
N ASP A 235 19.42 2.63 -2.59
CA ASP A 235 19.30 3.46 -3.79
C ASP A 235 18.39 4.67 -3.55
N GLN A 236 19.00 5.87 -3.65
CA GLN A 236 18.39 7.19 -3.52
C GLN A 236 18.26 7.90 -4.87
N THR A 237 18.50 7.20 -5.98
CA THR A 237 18.34 7.77 -7.32
C THR A 237 16.88 8.22 -7.48
N PRO A 238 16.63 9.49 -7.80
CA PRO A 238 15.27 10.00 -7.96
C PRO A 238 14.47 9.20 -9.01
N GLY A 239 13.16 9.17 -8.84
CA GLY A 239 12.26 8.39 -9.67
C GLY A 239 12.35 6.89 -9.39
N GLY A 240 11.93 6.08 -10.37
CA GLY A 240 11.92 4.62 -10.25
C GLY A 240 10.82 4.09 -9.35
N VAL A 241 10.92 2.80 -9.04
CA VAL A 241 9.87 2.00 -8.41
C VAL A 241 10.47 1.19 -7.27
N LYS A 242 9.97 1.42 -6.06
CA LYS A 242 10.27 0.58 -4.90
C LYS A 242 9.24 -0.53 -4.78
N VAL A 243 9.72 -1.78 -4.77
CA VAL A 243 8.89 -2.96 -4.52
C VAL A 243 9.17 -3.47 -3.12
N ALA A 244 8.15 -3.50 -2.27
CA ALA A 244 8.27 -3.89 -0.87
C ALA A 244 7.18 -4.88 -0.46
N PHE A 245 7.44 -5.63 0.60
CA PHE A 245 6.41 -6.45 1.22
C PHE A 245 5.57 -5.64 2.19
N ILE A 246 4.31 -6.04 2.36
CA ILE A 246 3.36 -5.42 3.29
C ILE A 246 2.60 -6.50 4.07
N ASN A 247 2.14 -6.16 5.28
CA ASN A 247 1.27 -7.02 6.05
C ASN A 247 -0.11 -7.17 5.37
N HIS A 248 -1.01 -7.91 6.01
CA HIS A 248 -2.32 -8.20 5.42
C HIS A 248 -3.18 -6.94 5.27
N ILE A 249 -3.55 -6.62 4.03
CA ILE A 249 -4.27 -5.40 3.67
C ILE A 249 -5.79 -5.56 3.57
N GLY A 250 -6.31 -6.77 3.73
CA GLY A 250 -7.70 -7.12 3.48
C GLY A 250 -7.83 -8.06 2.28
N GLY A 251 -9.05 -8.29 1.81
CA GLY A 251 -9.28 -9.10 0.62
C GLY A 251 -8.86 -10.57 0.78
N HIS A 252 -9.00 -11.17 1.97
CA HIS A 252 -8.61 -12.59 2.23
C HIS A 252 -9.30 -13.61 1.30
N LYS A 253 -10.38 -13.20 0.62
CA LYS A 253 -10.99 -13.95 -0.47
C LYS A 253 -9.98 -14.23 -1.58
N PHE A 254 -9.22 -13.20 -1.95
CA PHE A 254 -8.15 -13.24 -2.95
C PHE A 254 -6.79 -13.47 -2.28
N ALA A 255 -5.83 -13.95 -3.06
CA ALA A 255 -4.44 -14.06 -2.64
C ALA A 255 -3.55 -13.22 -3.54
N ALA A 256 -2.28 -13.08 -3.16
CA ALA A 256 -1.31 -12.28 -3.89
C ALA A 256 -1.74 -10.81 -4.03
N ASN A 257 -2.34 -10.25 -2.97
CA ASN A 257 -2.82 -8.86 -2.99
C ASN A 257 -1.66 -7.88 -3.22
N VAL A 258 -1.85 -6.96 -4.16
CA VAL A 258 -0.90 -5.92 -4.54
C VAL A 258 -1.55 -4.55 -4.36
N ILE A 259 -0.83 -3.59 -3.78
CA ILE A 259 -1.18 -2.17 -3.83
C ILE A 259 -0.12 -1.43 -4.62
N ILE A 260 -0.55 -0.59 -5.55
CA ILE A 260 0.32 0.27 -6.33
C ILE A 260 -0.03 1.72 -6.01
N TYR A 261 0.98 2.49 -5.64
CA TYR A 261 0.90 3.95 -5.59
C TYR A 261 1.74 4.51 -6.73
N LEU A 262 1.16 5.43 -7.49
CA LEU A 262 1.84 6.19 -8.51
C LEU A 262 2.00 7.62 -8.00
N GLN A 263 3.20 8.16 -8.10
CA GLN A 263 3.43 9.59 -7.89
C GLN A 263 2.83 10.32 -9.11
N GLY A 264 1.88 11.22 -8.83
CA GLY A 264 1.22 12.05 -9.84
C GLY A 264 2.06 13.23 -10.29
#